data_AF-A0A087T7I9-F1
#
_entry.id   AF-A0A087T7I9-F1
#
_cell.length_a   1.000
_cell.length_b   1.000
_cell.length_c   1.000
_cell.angle_alpha   90.00
_cell.angle_beta   90.00
_cell.angle_gamma   90.00
#
_symmetry.space_group_name_H-M   'P 1'
#
loop_
_entity.id
_entity.type
_entity.pdbx_description
1 polymer ?
#
loop_
_entity_poly.entity_id
_entity_poly.type
_entity_poly.pdbx_seq_one_letter_code
_entity_poly.pdbx_strand_id
1 'polypeptide(L)' 'MSLYGEERFYESLKKEPEDRDSDDHQIIYSYLHGLEALSSLREASLRTLCKTVRYEAYEAN' A
#
# COMPACT_ATOMS: atom_id res chain seq x y z
N MET A 1 -1.75 -11.02 14.97
CA MET A 1 -3.07 -10.74 14.37
C MET A 1 -2.89 -9.41 13.64
N SER A 2 -2.45 -9.35 12.38
CA SER A 2 -3.25 -9.62 11.18
C SER A 2 -2.35 -9.91 9.96
N LEU A 3 -1.78 -11.11 9.86
CA LEU A 3 -0.87 -11.48 8.76
C LEU A 3 -1.55 -11.41 7.36
N TYR A 4 -2.86 -11.66 7.30
CA TYR A 4 -3.63 -11.72 6.05
C TYR A 4 -3.69 -10.39 5.29
N GLY A 5 -3.68 -9.25 5.99
CA GLY A 5 -3.71 -7.94 5.35
C GLY A 5 -2.35 -7.56 4.74
N GLU A 6 -1.26 -7.97 5.39
CA GLU A 6 0.11 -7.70 4.96
C GLU A 6 0.48 -8.50 3.71
N GLU A 7 0.13 -9.78 3.66
CA GLU A 7 0.39 -10.61 2.47
C GLU A 7 -0.31 -10.06 1.23
N ARG A 8 -1.60 -9.70 1.36
CA ARG A 8 -2.35 -9.08 0.26
C ARG A 8 -1.78 -7.72 -0.12
N PHE A 9 -1.37 -6.92 0.85
CA PHE A 9 -0.69 -5.65 0.61
C PHE A 9 0.58 -5.83 -0.24
N TYR A 10 1.46 -6.76 0.14
CA TYR A 10 2.68 -7.03 -0.62
C TYR A 10 2.37 -7.56 -2.03
N GLU A 11 1.40 -8.47 -2.17
CA GLU A 11 0.95 -8.96 -3.47
C GLU A 11 0.43 -7.81 -4.37
N SER A 12 -0.40 -6.92 -3.82
CA SER A 12 -0.87 -5.73 -4.53
C SER A 12 0.28 -4.80 -4.91
N LEU A 13 1.28 -4.63 -4.06
CA LEU A 13 2.44 -3.78 -4.34
C LEU A 13 3.40 -4.38 -5.40
N LYS A 14 3.50 -5.71 -5.49
CA LYS A 14 4.29 -6.40 -6.52
C LYS A 14 3.67 -6.23 -7.92
N LYS A 15 2.36 -6.03 -8.01
CA LYS A 15 1.68 -5.73 -9.28
C LYS A 15 2.01 -4.33 -9.77
N GLU A 16 2.04 -4.16 -11.08
CA GLU A 16 2.12 -2.84 -11.70
C GLU A 16 0.86 -2.01 -11.36
N PRO A 17 1.01 -0.69 -11.16
CA PRO A 17 -0.11 0.16 -10.79
C PRO A 17 -1.23 0.21 -11.84
N GLU A 18 -0.94 -0.12 -13.10
CA GLU A 18 -1.93 -0.27 -14.17
C GLU A 18 -2.74 -1.58 -14.11
N ASP A 19 -2.18 -2.64 -13.50
CA ASP A 19 -2.81 -3.95 -13.32
C ASP A 19 -3.53 -4.11 -11.96
N ARG A 20 -3.50 -3.09 -11.09
CA ARG A 20 -4.15 -3.14 -9.77
C ARG A 20 -5.65 -2.95 -9.88
N ASP A 21 -6.40 -3.86 -9.27
CA ASP A 21 -7.85 -3.75 -9.17
C ASP A 21 -8.28 -2.76 -8.06
N SER A 22 -9.56 -2.41 -8.01
CA SER A 22 -10.14 -1.60 -6.94
C SER A 22 -9.92 -2.23 -5.56
N ASP A 23 -9.94 -3.57 -5.45
CA ASP A 23 -9.62 -4.29 -4.20
C ASP A 23 -8.19 -4.03 -3.74
N ASP A 24 -7.21 -4.14 -4.66
CA ASP A 24 -5.80 -3.86 -4.39
C ASP A 24 -5.59 -2.43 -3.88
N HIS A 25 -6.25 -1.45 -4.51
CA HIS A 25 -6.18 -0.05 -4.09
C HIS A 25 -6.75 0.18 -2.68
N GLN A 26 -7.82 -0.54 -2.33
CA GLN A 26 -8.48 -0.42 -1.03
C GLN A 26 -7.65 -1.07 0.09
N ILE A 27 -6.97 -2.17 -0.21
CA ILE A 27 -6.03 -2.83 0.70
C ILE A 27 -4.84 -1.92 0.97
N ILE A 28 -4.21 -1.38 -0.08
CA ILE A 28 -3.09 -0.44 0.03
C ILE A 28 -3.50 0.80 0.83
N TYR A 29 -4.65 1.39 0.51
CA TYR A 29 -5.16 2.56 1.22
C TYR A 29 -5.39 2.29 2.71
N SER A 30 -6.05 1.18 3.04
CA SER A 30 -6.34 0.82 4.44
C SER A 30 -5.06 0.58 5.22
N TYR A 31 -4.07 -0.06 4.60
CA TYR A 31 -2.77 -0.31 5.23
C TYR A 31 -2.01 0.99 5.48
N LEU A 32 -1.88 1.85 4.46
CA LEU A 32 -1.19 3.15 4.60
C LEU A 32 -1.90 4.06 5.61
N HIS A 33 -3.23 4.09 5.65
CA HIS A 33 -3.98 4.86 6.64
C HIS A 33 -3.81 4.32 8.07
N GLY A 34 -3.54 3.01 8.21
CA GLY A 34 -3.21 2.39 9.49
C GLY A 34 -1.81 2.71 10.01
N LEU A 35 -0.91 3.24 9.16
CA LEU A 35 0.44 3.62 9.56
C LEU A 35 0.41 5.02 10.20
N GLU A 36 0.82 5.10 11.47
CA GLU A 36 0.78 6.35 12.24
C GLU A 36 1.56 7.51 11.60
N ALA A 37 2.65 7.20 10.89
CA ALA A 37 3.43 8.17 10.14
C ALA A 37 2.67 8.79 8.95
N LEU A 38 1.76 8.02 8.35
CA LEU A 38 1.01 8.40 7.15
C LEU A 38 -0.44 8.77 7.46
N SER A 39 -0.96 8.45 8.65
CA SER A 39 -2.31 8.80 9.09
C SER A 39 -2.54 10.31 9.17
N SER A 40 -1.48 11.10 9.25
CA SER A 40 -1.51 12.57 9.20
C SER A 40 -1.70 13.14 7.79
N LEU A 41 -1.53 12.32 6.74
CA LEU A 41 -1.66 12.75 5.35
C LEU A 41 -3.13 12.86 4.94
N ARG A 42 -3.44 13.85 4.08
CA ARG A 42 -4.79 14.01 3.52
C ARG A 42 -5.15 12.84 2.60
N GLU A 43 -6.43 12.51 2.54
CA GLU A 43 -6.95 11.43 1.68
C GLU A 43 -6.51 11.58 0.20
N ALA A 44 -6.47 12.82 -0.32
CA ALA A 44 -5.99 13.07 -1.69
C ALA A 44 -4.50 12.66 -1.89
N SER A 45 -3.65 12.92 -0.90
CA SER A 45 -2.24 12.53 -0.91
C SER A 45 -2.09 11.02 -0.78
N LEU A 46 -2.86 10.38 0.12
CA LEU A 46 -2.92 8.93 0.27
C LEU A 46 -3.36 8.25 -1.03
N ARG A 47 -4.43 8.73 -1.68
CA ARG A 47 -4.88 8.21 -2.98
C ARG A 47 -3.83 8.34 -4.08
N THR A 48 -3.07 9.43 -4.07
CA THR A 48 -1.95 9.62 -5.01
C THR A 48 -0.83 8.61 -4.72
N LEU A 49 -0.47 8.43 -3.44
CA LEU A 49 0.49 7.42 -3.02
C LEU A 49 0.04 6.00 -3.40
N CYS A 50 -1.23 5.62 -3.21
CA CYS A 50 -1.72 4.30 -3.61
C CYS A 50 -1.48 3.98 -5.09
N LYS A 51 -1.48 5.01 -5.96
CA LYS A 51 -1.24 4.86 -7.40
C LYS A 51 0.25 4.81 -7.77
N THR A 52 1.12 5.39 -6.96
CA THR A 52 2.56 5.49 -7.26
C THR A 52 3.44 4.57 -6.41
N VAL A 53 2.89 4.02 -5.32
CA VAL A 53 3.62 3.17 -4.37
C VAL A 53 4.11 1.89 -5.04
N ARG A 54 5.39 1.60 -4.82
CA ARG A 54 6.08 0.40 -5.28
C ARG A 54 6.78 -0.22 -4.09
N TYR A 55 6.74 -1.54 -4.02
CA TYR A 55 7.49 -2.27 -3.01
C TYR A 55 8.96 -2.33 -3.43
N GLU A 56 9.85 -1.85 -2.57
CA GLU A 56 11.29 -1.96 -2.76
C GLU A 56 11.91 -2.58 -1.50
N ALA A 57 12.48 -3.77 -1.65
CA ALA A 57 13.15 -4.49 -0.58
C ALA A 57 14.64 -4.18 -0.64
N TYR A 58 15.16 -3.60 0.44
CA TYR A 58 16.60 -3.39 0.61
C TYR A 58 17.14 -4.50 1.51
N GLU A 59 18.08 -5.30 1.01
CA GLU A 59 18.85 -6.21 1.87
C GLU A 59 19.77 -5.37 2.76
N ALA A 60 19.71 -5.60 4.08
CA ALA A 60 20.62 -4.93 5.02
C ALA A 60 22.05 -5.47 4.80
N ASN A 61 22.97 -4.57 4.43
CA ASN A 61 24.39 -4.84 4.17
C ASN A 61 25.22 -4.93 5.47
#